data_AF-A0A9E5EHN4-F1
#
_entry.id   AF-A0A9E5EHN4-F1
#
_cell.length_a   1.000
_cell.length_b   1.000
_cell.length_c   1.000
_cell.angle_alpha   90.00
_cell.angle_beta   90.00
_cell.angle_gamma   90.00
#
_symmetry.space_group_name_H-M   'P 1'
#
loop_
_entity.id
_entity.type
_entity.pdbx_description
1 polymer ?
#
loop_
_entity_poly.entity_id
_entity_poly.type
_entity_poly.pdbx_seq_one_letter_code
_entity_poly.pdbx_strand_id
1 'polypeptide(L)'
;MKDISAEHAQRKEELLAKLEERAMACPGLYPVRTREDFLRLAIDHAKGGDELVCQILEEIWRRPDEALQINAQSLIRRGMGWGNEKKKKSLEG
;
A
#
# COMPACT_ATOMS: atom_id res chain seq x y z
N MET A 1 -27.93 12.62 -1.64
CA MET A 1 -26.70 12.05 -2.22
C MET A 1 -26.24 10.98 -1.25
N LYS A 2 -26.20 9.71 -1.64
CA LYS A 2 -25.52 8.70 -0.81
C LYS A 2 -24.05 9.12 -0.73
N ASP A 3 -23.48 9.16 0.47
CA ASP A 3 -22.10 9.53 0.70
C ASP A 3 -21.17 8.58 -0.06
N ILE A 4 -20.71 9.01 -1.23
CA ILE A 4 -19.76 8.27 -2.08
C ILE A 4 -18.51 7.91 -1.27
N SER A 5 -18.12 8.79 -0.33
CA SER A 5 -17.04 8.54 0.62
C SER A 5 -17.31 7.35 1.55
N ALA A 6 -18.55 7.18 2.04
CA ALA A 6 -18.93 6.06 2.90
C ALA A 6 -18.93 4.73 2.12
N GLU A 7 -19.33 4.75 0.85
CA GLU A 7 -19.29 3.58 -0.03
C GLU A 7 -17.85 3.14 -0.33
N HIS A 8 -16.95 4.08 -0.64
CA HIS A 8 -15.53 3.78 -0.81
C HIS A 8 -14.88 3.27 0.48
N ALA A 9 -15.26 3.83 1.63
CA ALA A 9 -14.75 3.36 2.92
C ALA A 9 -15.17 1.91 3.19
N GLN A 10 -16.43 1.56 2.98
CA GLN A 10 -16.91 0.19 3.16
C GLN A 10 -16.21 -0.78 2.19
N ARG A 11 -16.14 -0.43 0.90
CA ARG A 11 -15.49 -1.26 -0.12
C ARG A 11 -14.02 -1.51 0.21
N LYS A 12 -13.31 -0.48 0.65
CA LYS A 12 -11.91 -0.58 1.09
C LYS A 12 -11.76 -1.58 2.24
N GLU A 13 -12.59 -1.48 3.28
CA GLU A 13 -12.53 -2.39 4.43
C GLU A 13 -12.82 -3.84 4.03
N GLU A 14 -13.81 -4.06 3.16
CA GLU A 14 -14.13 -5.40 2.65
C GLU A 14 -12.96 -6.01 1.85
N LEU A 15 -12.29 -5.21 1.02
CA LEU A 15 -11.11 -5.65 0.25
C LEU A 15 -9.94 -5.99 1.17
N LEU A 16 -9.66 -5.15 2.16
CA LEU A 16 -8.59 -5.37 3.14
C LEU A 16 -8.84 -6.64 3.96
N ALA A 17 -10.08 -6.87 4.39
CA ALA A 17 -10.44 -8.09 5.12
C ALA A 17 -10.21 -9.35 4.29
N LYS A 18 -10.64 -9.35 3.02
CA LYS A 18 -10.44 -10.47 2.09
C LYS A 18 -8.96 -10.73 1.84
N LEU A 19 -8.18 -9.69 1.59
CA LEU A 19 -6.74 -9.80 1.31
C LEU A 19 -5.98 -10.39 2.50
N GLU A 20 -6.26 -9.91 3.71
CA GLU A 20 -5.64 -10.44 4.93
C GLU A 20 -6.02 -11.91 5.17
N GLU A 21 -7.30 -12.26 5.08
CA GLU A 21 -7.76 -13.64 5.22
C GLU A 21 -7.04 -14.56 4.23
N ARG A 22 -6.96 -14.15 2.96
CA ARG A 22 -6.30 -14.92 1.91
C ARG A 22 -4.79 -15.02 2.10
N ALA A 23 -4.13 -13.95 2.57
CA ALA A 23 -2.71 -13.95 2.87
C ALA A 23 -2.37 -14.88 4.06
N MET A 24 -3.26 -14.96 5.04
CA MET A 24 -3.14 -15.87 6.18
C MET A 24 -3.41 -17.33 5.77
N ALA A 25 -4.42 -17.57 4.93
CA ALA A 25 -4.76 -18.90 4.44
C ALA A 25 -3.68 -19.47 3.49
N CYS A 26 -3.00 -18.60 2.73
CA CYS A 26 -1.98 -18.99 1.75
C CYS A 26 -0.64 -18.26 2.02
N PRO A 27 0.17 -18.73 2.99
CA PRO A 27 1.47 -18.12 3.28
C PRO A 27 2.38 -18.11 2.05
N GLY A 28 2.92 -16.93 1.71
CA GLY A 28 3.82 -16.74 0.56
C GLY A 28 3.12 -16.33 -0.74
N LEU A 29 1.79 -16.30 -0.77
CA LEU A 29 1.03 -15.79 -1.94
C LEU A 29 1.24 -14.29 -2.17
N TYR A 30 1.35 -13.54 -1.07
CA TYR A 30 1.57 -12.10 -1.08
C TYR A 30 2.89 -11.76 -0.39
N PRO A 31 3.55 -10.65 -0.79
CA PRO A 31 4.77 -10.17 -0.13
C PRO A 31 4.52 -9.54 1.25
N VAL A 32 3.25 -9.33 1.60
CA VAL A 32 2.77 -8.76 2.87
C VAL A 32 1.60 -9.58 3.39
N ARG A 33 1.24 -9.42 4.68
CA ARG A 33 0.25 -10.28 5.33
C ARG A 33 -0.86 -9.56 6.07
N THR A 34 -0.63 -8.32 6.49
CA THR A 34 -1.57 -7.57 7.34
C THR A 34 -2.41 -6.60 6.52
N ARG A 35 -3.60 -6.25 7.02
CA ARG A 35 -4.41 -5.16 6.47
C ARG A 35 -3.62 -3.85 6.33
N GLU A 36 -2.86 -3.50 7.35
CA GLU A 36 -2.07 -2.27 7.38
C GLU A 36 -1.04 -2.23 6.25
N ASP A 37 -0.39 -3.36 5.96
CA ASP A 37 0.56 -3.46 4.86
C ASP A 37 -0.11 -3.33 3.49
N PHE A 38 -1.25 -3.98 3.27
CA PHE A 38 -1.99 -3.86 2.00
C PHE A 38 -2.49 -2.44 1.79
N LEU A 39 -3.03 -1.80 2.83
CA LEU A 39 -3.48 -0.42 2.78
C LEU A 39 -2.30 0.52 2.46
N ARG A 40 -1.16 0.32 3.12
CA ARG A 40 0.08 1.05 2.88
C ARG A 40 0.53 0.95 1.42
N LEU A 41 0.52 -0.25 0.85
CA LEU A 41 0.85 -0.47 -0.56
C LEU A 41 -0.11 0.26 -1.49
N ALA A 42 -1.41 0.16 -1.23
CA ALA A 42 -2.41 0.84 -2.05
C ALA A 42 -2.25 2.37 -2.00
N ILE A 43 -2.05 2.96 -0.82
CA ILE A 43 -1.86 4.40 -0.65
C ILE A 43 -0.62 4.91 -1.40
N ASP A 44 0.50 4.18 -1.33
CA ASP A 44 1.74 4.56 -2.04
C ASP A 44 1.52 4.68 -3.55
N HIS A 45 0.57 3.93 -4.12
CA HIS A 45 0.30 3.92 -5.56
C HIS A 45 -0.91 4.77 -5.96
N ALA A 46 -1.89 4.93 -5.08
CA ALA A 46 -3.15 5.64 -5.33
C ALA A 46 -3.03 7.17 -5.39
N LYS A 47 -1.87 7.76 -5.04
CA LYS A 47 -1.62 9.22 -5.05
C LYS A 47 -2.70 10.06 -4.34
N GLY A 48 -3.37 9.48 -3.34
CA GLY A 48 -4.35 10.16 -2.48
C GLY A 48 -5.83 10.04 -2.87
N GLY A 49 -6.19 9.23 -3.88
CA GLY A 49 -7.61 9.00 -4.23
C GLY A 49 -8.19 7.74 -3.58
N ASP A 50 -9.29 7.86 -2.83
CA ASP A 50 -9.95 6.72 -2.16
C ASP A 50 -10.43 5.63 -3.15
N GLU A 51 -10.96 6.03 -4.31
CA GLU A 51 -11.34 5.09 -5.36
C GLU A 51 -10.12 4.40 -5.97
N LEU A 52 -9.01 5.13 -6.14
CA LEU A 52 -7.75 4.55 -6.62
C LEU A 52 -7.17 3.56 -5.61
N VAL A 53 -7.30 3.81 -4.31
CA VAL A 53 -6.93 2.84 -3.27
C VAL A 53 -7.72 1.55 -3.45
N CYS A 54 -9.04 1.63 -3.64
CA CYS A 54 -9.87 0.45 -3.89
C CYS A 54 -9.42 -0.31 -5.15
N GLN A 55 -9.15 0.39 -6.25
CA GLN A 55 -8.71 -0.21 -7.50
C GLN A 55 -7.37 -0.94 -7.36
N ILE A 56 -6.40 -0.36 -6.65
CA ILE A 56 -5.11 -1.02 -6.39
C ILE A 56 -5.29 -2.26 -5.50
N LEU A 57 -6.15 -2.20 -4.48
CA LEU A 57 -6.46 -3.37 -3.65
C LEU A 57 -7.12 -4.49 -4.48
N GLU A 58 -8.00 -4.15 -5.40
CA GLU A 58 -8.61 -5.12 -6.34
C GLU A 58 -7.60 -5.70 -7.33
N GLU A 59 -6.64 -4.90 -7.79
CA GLU A 59 -5.55 -5.38 -8.64
C GLU A 59 -4.68 -6.40 -7.90
N ILE A 60 -4.26 -6.08 -6.68
CA ILE A 60 -3.53 -7.00 -5.79
C ILE A 60 -4.34 -8.29 -5.56
N TRP A 61 -5.65 -8.17 -5.34
CA TRP A 61 -6.52 -9.33 -5.16
C TRP A 61 -6.57 -10.24 -6.39
N ARG A 62 -6.72 -9.64 -7.59
CA ARG A 62 -6.80 -10.37 -8.86
C ARG A 62 -5.45 -10.96 -9.27
N ARG A 63 -4.34 -10.28 -8.98
CA ARG A 63 -3.00 -10.60 -9.46
C ARG A 63 -1.98 -10.57 -8.31
N PRO A 64 -1.93 -11.65 -7.48
CA PRO A 64 -1.01 -11.73 -6.35
C PRO A 64 0.47 -11.63 -6.75
N ASP A 65 0.82 -12.08 -7.95
CA ASP A 65 2.16 -11.95 -8.54
C ASP A 65 2.59 -10.49 -8.73
N GLU A 66 1.67 -9.60 -9.13
CA GLU A 66 1.94 -8.17 -9.27
C GLU A 66 2.10 -7.46 -7.93
N ALA A 67 1.51 -8.01 -6.85
CA ALA A 67 1.67 -7.47 -5.51
C ALA A 67 3.16 -7.38 -5.11
N LEU A 68 3.99 -8.32 -5.58
CA LEU A 68 5.44 -8.29 -5.38
C LEU A 68 6.09 -7.06 -6.04
N GLN A 69 5.71 -6.76 -7.28
CA GLN A 69 6.22 -5.60 -8.02
C GLN A 69 5.76 -4.29 -7.36
N ILE A 70 4.49 -4.20 -7.00
CA ILE A 70 3.89 -3.06 -6.29
C ILE A 70 4.63 -2.82 -4.97
N ASN A 71 4.92 -3.87 -4.20
CA ASN A 71 5.68 -3.79 -2.97
C ASN A 71 7.12 -3.35 -3.19
N ALA A 72 7.82 -3.92 -4.19
CA ALA A 72 9.18 -3.50 -4.53
C ALA A 72 9.24 -2.00 -4.90
N GLN A 73 8.30 -1.51 -5.71
CA GLN A 73 8.22 -0.09 -6.07
C GLN A 73 7.91 0.81 -4.87
N SER A 74 7.05 0.36 -3.96
CA SER A 74 6.76 1.05 -2.70
C SER A 74 8.01 1.15 -1.82
N LEU A 75 8.74 0.05 -1.65
CA LEU A 75 9.99 0.00 -0.90
C LEU A 75 11.08 0.88 -1.53
N ILE A 76 11.21 0.90 -2.86
CA ILE A 76 12.16 1.78 -3.56
C ILE A 76 11.83 3.26 -3.32
N ARG A 77 10.55 3.64 -3.44
CA ARG A 77 10.11 5.02 -3.18
C ARG A 77 10.39 5.46 -1.74
N ARG A 78 10.27 4.55 -0.78
CA ARG A 78 10.58 4.81 0.64
C ARG A 78 12.09 4.74 0.93
N GLY A 79 12.82 3.88 0.24
CA GLY A 79 14.25 3.62 0.37
C GLY A 79 15.14 4.67 -0.31
N MET A 80 14.62 5.43 -1.28
CA MET A 80 15.25 6.67 -1.79
C MET A 80 15.30 7.82 -0.75
N GLY A 81 15.08 7.52 0.55
CA GLY A 81 15.40 8.36 1.69
C GLY A 81 16.75 8.06 2.36
N TRP A 82 17.50 7.03 1.96
CA TRP A 82 18.83 6.73 2.52
C TRP A 82 19.99 7.59 1.98
N GLY A 83 19.68 8.67 1.25
CA GLY A 83 20.65 9.65 0.74
C GLY A 83 20.57 11.05 1.34
N ASN A 84 19.79 11.27 2.40
CA ASN A 84 19.87 12.52 3.19
C ASN A 84 20.67 12.28 4.47
N GLU A 85 21.93 11.90 4.29
CA GLU A 85 22.94 12.09 5.33
C GLU A 85 22.94 13.57 5.74
N LYS A 86 22.90 13.77 7.05
CA LYS A 86 22.98 15.06 7.73
C LYS A 86 24.12 15.93 7.15
N LYS A 87 23.81 16.86 6.24
CA LYS A 87 24.60 18.10 6.11
C LYS A 87 24.00 19.19 6.98
N LYS A 88 24.15 19.01 8.29
CA LYS A 88 24.35 20.13 9.22
C LYS A 88 25.66 19.85 9.96
N LYS A 89 26.77 20.07 9.26
CA LYS A 89 28.09 20.24 9.88
C LYS A 89 28.49 21.69 9.64
N SER A 90 28.48 22.45 10.74
CA SER A 90 29.33 23.60 11.06
C SER A 90 29.50 24.70 10.01
N LEU A 91 28.77 25.81 10.17
CA LEU A 91 29.39 27.12 10.02
C LEU A 91 29.89 27.55 11.40
N GLU A 92 31.12 27.17 11.71
CA GLU A 92 32.00 27.94 12.59
C GLU A 92 33.26 28.20 11.76
N GLY A 93 33.60 29.48 11.60
CA GLY A 93 34.70 29.97 10.78
C GLY A 93 34.36 31.32 10.16
#